data_AF-A0A357EXM9-F1
#
_entry.id   AF-A0A357EXM9-F1
#
_cell.length_a   1.000
_cell.length_b   1.000
_cell.length_c   1.000
_cell.angle_alpha   90.00
_cell.angle_beta   90.00
_cell.angle_gamma   90.00
#
_symmetry.space_group_name_H-M   'P 1'
#
loop_
_entity.id
_entity.type
_entity.pdbx_description
1 polymer ?
#
loop_
_entity_poly.entity_id
_entity_poly.type
_entity_poly.pdbx_seq_one_letter_code
_entity_poly.pdbx_strand_id
1 'polypeptide(L)'
;MFNPLFGANRMATTNTMLTFDGEQTLGTMLGGKVGLRVPPSQRSYRWKKEHIEALLNDIRENLDEDEYYVGSVIVVTSTKDKTFVFDGQQRLATTSILIAAIRDKFLELGEEKDARDTEEEFLFSEKRRTTDPVPHFILNTEDQTFFFDRAISRPTATDRRGARNRANTPANEKSTLPQSNKRIDQAAKIAADYVKKYVVAELPHDEAVDRLHKWLDFLRDSLRIILVKAGDDRTAFTMFETMNDRGLRLSAADLLKNRLYADAGNRQEEVIQKWTSMSAILESADSSEEVVMEYLRCYWIANNGHTRSKDLYDKIKAKVKTPSQAVNLAAKLEQSARDYAAIITSSHEKWSSRGATLRTKIETLRLLGITQLRPVLLAAINNFNNKEFDALVEACVSWSVRSLLGGVSSGNIEADYSRTALKITNREITKAS
;
A
#
# COMPACT_ATOMS: atom_id res chain seq x y z
N MET A 1 -35.33 5.67 -4.43
CA MET A 1 -35.69 7.00 -3.89
C MET A 1 -34.87 7.23 -2.62
N PHE A 2 -33.59 7.59 -2.76
CA PHE A 2 -32.71 7.94 -1.63
C PHE A 2 -32.48 9.45 -1.68
N ASN A 3 -32.85 10.12 -0.59
CA ASN A 3 -32.86 11.57 -0.44
C ASN A 3 -31.46 12.05 0.03
N PRO A 4 -30.75 12.94 -0.68
CA PRO A 4 -29.48 13.47 -0.19
C PRO A 4 -29.75 14.67 0.72
N LEU A 5 -29.72 14.45 2.03
CA LEU A 5 -29.62 15.51 3.03
C LEU A 5 -28.17 16.02 3.10
N PHE A 6 -27.81 16.93 2.19
CA PHE A 6 -26.67 17.83 2.39
C PHE A 6 -27.17 19.27 2.31
N GLY A 7 -27.73 19.74 3.43
CA GLY A 7 -28.04 21.14 3.64
C GLY A 7 -26.77 21.97 3.64
N ALA A 8 -26.73 22.98 2.78
CA ALA A 8 -25.69 24.00 2.74
C ALA A 8 -25.63 24.75 4.08
N ASN A 9 -24.61 24.46 4.89
CA ASN A 9 -24.23 25.32 6.00
C ASN A 9 -22.85 25.92 5.73
N ARG A 10 -22.85 27.21 5.39
CA ARG A 10 -21.67 28.07 5.45
C ARG A 10 -21.26 28.20 6.92
N MET A 11 -20.11 27.65 7.29
CA MET A 11 -19.35 28.11 8.45
C MET A 11 -17.99 28.64 7.98
N ALA A 12 -17.75 29.92 8.27
CA ALA A 12 -16.49 30.58 8.05
C ALA A 12 -15.53 30.29 9.22
N THR A 13 -14.27 29.96 8.91
CA THR A 13 -13.01 30.59 9.35
C THR A 13 -11.86 29.57 9.42
N THR A 14 -11.16 29.35 8.30
CA THR A 14 -9.71 29.57 8.09
C THR A 14 -9.43 29.22 6.62
N ASN A 15 -8.68 30.06 5.90
CA ASN A 15 -8.45 29.93 4.46
C ASN A 15 -7.70 28.64 4.08
N THR A 16 -8.46 27.58 3.81
CA THR A 16 -8.05 26.48 2.96
C THR A 16 -9.20 26.24 1.99
N MET A 17 -9.08 26.76 0.76
CA MET A 17 -10.15 26.62 -0.23
C MET A 17 -10.32 25.15 -0.59
N LEU A 18 -11.40 24.58 -0.05
CA LEU A 18 -12.01 23.34 -0.46
C LEU A 18 -12.85 23.63 -1.70
N THR A 19 -12.44 23.11 -2.86
CA THR A 19 -13.25 23.14 -4.07
C THR A 19 -13.64 21.71 -4.44
N PHE A 20 -14.95 21.44 -4.35
CA PHE A 20 -15.55 20.30 -5.02
C PHE A 20 -15.71 20.69 -6.48
N ASP A 21 -14.75 20.32 -7.31
CA ASP A 21 -14.74 20.71 -8.71
C ASP A 21 -15.52 19.67 -9.52
N GLY A 22 -16.83 19.62 -9.26
CA GLY A 22 -17.81 18.85 -10.02
C GLY A 22 -17.58 17.34 -10.14
N GLU A 23 -18.49 16.70 -10.85
CA GLU A 23 -18.41 15.31 -11.26
C GLU A 23 -17.47 15.21 -12.48
N GLN A 24 -16.37 14.47 -12.36
CA GLN A 24 -15.49 14.14 -13.50
C GLN A 24 -15.59 12.66 -13.82
N THR A 25 -15.31 12.30 -15.07
CA THR A 25 -15.20 10.89 -15.43
C THR A 25 -13.77 10.41 -15.27
N LEU A 26 -13.59 9.12 -15.04
CA LEU A 26 -12.26 8.53 -14.89
C LEU A 26 -11.45 8.64 -16.19
N GLY A 27 -12.11 8.49 -17.34
CA GLY A 27 -11.51 8.66 -18.66
C GLY A 27 -11.07 10.10 -18.92
N THR A 28 -11.88 11.11 -18.59
CA THR A 28 -11.45 12.52 -18.74
C THR A 28 -10.31 12.88 -17.80
N MET A 29 -10.27 12.30 -16.59
CA MET A 29 -9.16 12.50 -15.66
C MET A 29 -7.86 11.88 -16.17
N LEU A 30 -7.93 10.70 -16.79
CA LEU A 30 -6.79 10.02 -17.42
C LEU A 30 -6.41 10.61 -18.79
N GLY A 31 -7.34 11.24 -19.51
CA GLY A 31 -7.08 11.87 -20.81
C GLY A 31 -6.75 13.36 -20.75
N GLY A 32 -6.82 13.96 -19.56
CA GLY A 32 -6.46 15.35 -19.38
C GLY A 32 -4.98 15.63 -19.68
N LYS A 33 -4.68 16.74 -20.37
CA LYS A 33 -3.32 17.24 -20.63
C LYS A 33 -2.50 17.53 -19.36
N VAL A 34 -3.14 17.48 -18.19
CA VAL A 34 -2.55 17.72 -16.88
C VAL A 34 -2.08 16.38 -16.32
N GLY A 35 -0.81 16.03 -16.56
CA GLY A 35 -0.26 14.74 -16.14
C GLY A 35 -0.44 14.48 -14.64
N LEU A 36 -1.18 13.42 -14.32
CA LEU A 36 -1.44 12.94 -12.97
C LEU A 36 -0.21 12.21 -12.42
N ARG A 37 0.14 12.49 -11.16
CA ARG A 37 1.31 11.90 -10.51
C ARG A 37 0.98 11.40 -9.12
N VAL A 38 1.43 10.21 -8.79
CA VAL A 38 1.37 9.70 -7.42
C VAL A 38 2.63 10.18 -6.67
N PRO A 39 2.51 10.92 -5.55
CA PRO A 39 3.66 11.37 -4.76
C PRO A 39 4.55 10.21 -4.28
N PRO A 40 5.86 10.41 -4.08
CA PRO A 40 6.76 9.37 -3.54
C PRO A 40 6.39 8.87 -2.15
N SER A 41 5.68 9.68 -1.36
CA SER A 41 5.18 9.29 -0.03
C SER A 41 4.06 8.25 -0.09
N GLN A 42 3.35 8.17 -1.22
CA GLN A 42 2.23 7.27 -1.39
C GLN A 42 2.67 5.83 -1.64
N ARG A 43 1.83 4.89 -1.20
CA ARG A 43 2.12 3.45 -1.27
C ARG A 43 2.25 2.97 -2.71
N SER A 44 3.01 1.92 -2.92
CA SER A 44 3.12 1.23 -4.21
C SER A 44 1.84 0.45 -4.52
N TYR A 45 1.72 -0.16 -5.70
CA TYR A 45 0.54 -0.91 -6.12
C TYR A 45 0.29 -2.12 -5.21
N ARG A 46 -0.93 -2.24 -4.70
CA ARG A 46 -1.33 -3.23 -3.66
C ARG A 46 -2.53 -4.08 -4.06
N TRP A 47 -3.27 -3.72 -5.10
CA TRP A 47 -4.46 -4.47 -5.47
C TRP A 47 -4.12 -5.92 -5.81
N LYS A 48 -4.96 -6.83 -5.28
CA LYS A 48 -4.90 -8.28 -5.50
C LYS A 48 -5.92 -8.64 -6.58
N LYS A 49 -5.87 -9.90 -7.03
CA LYS A 49 -6.77 -10.43 -8.06
C LYS A 49 -8.23 -10.07 -7.77
N GLU A 50 -8.69 -10.31 -6.54
CA GLU A 50 -10.08 -10.05 -6.12
C GLU A 50 -10.50 -8.59 -6.33
N HIS A 51 -9.62 -7.63 -6.01
CA HIS A 51 -9.91 -6.20 -6.17
C HIS A 51 -9.97 -5.78 -7.65
N ILE A 52 -9.11 -6.37 -8.47
CA ILE A 52 -9.05 -6.10 -9.91
C ILE A 52 -10.32 -6.66 -10.57
N GLU A 53 -10.64 -7.92 -10.30
CA GLU A 53 -11.84 -8.57 -10.83
C GLU A 53 -13.12 -7.86 -10.36
N ALA A 54 -13.17 -7.40 -9.10
CA ALA A 54 -14.27 -6.60 -8.61
C ALA A 54 -14.48 -5.33 -9.44
N LEU A 55 -13.43 -4.53 -9.68
CA LEU A 55 -13.53 -3.32 -10.51
C LEU A 55 -13.98 -3.64 -11.94
N LEU A 56 -13.40 -4.68 -12.56
CA LEU A 56 -13.71 -5.05 -13.95
C LEU A 56 -15.14 -5.59 -14.12
N ASN A 57 -15.62 -6.37 -13.15
CA ASN A 57 -17.01 -6.85 -13.12
C ASN A 57 -17.97 -5.68 -12.94
N ASP A 58 -17.63 -4.76 -12.03
CA ASP A 58 -18.44 -3.59 -11.73
C ASP A 58 -18.61 -2.67 -12.95
N ILE A 59 -17.51 -2.40 -13.68
CA ILE A 59 -17.57 -1.67 -14.95
C ILE A 59 -18.46 -2.42 -15.96
N ARG A 60 -18.26 -3.73 -16.11
CA ARG A 60 -18.99 -4.56 -17.09
C ARG A 60 -20.50 -4.57 -16.81
N GLU A 61 -20.90 -4.72 -15.55
CA GLU A 61 -22.30 -4.85 -15.13
C GLU A 61 -23.07 -3.55 -15.29
N ASN A 62 -22.37 -2.41 -15.32
CA ASN A 62 -22.96 -1.08 -15.43
C ASN A 62 -22.71 -0.40 -16.78
N LEU A 63 -22.23 -1.10 -17.82
CA LEU A 63 -21.89 -0.51 -19.14
C LEU A 63 -23.05 0.20 -19.85
N ASP A 64 -24.29 -0.11 -19.47
CA ASP A 64 -25.51 0.45 -20.06
C ASP A 64 -26.11 1.58 -19.20
N GLU A 65 -25.50 1.90 -18.05
CA GLU A 65 -25.92 2.99 -17.19
C GLU A 65 -25.39 4.34 -17.72
N ASP A 66 -26.23 5.37 -17.66
CA ASP A 66 -25.85 6.72 -18.10
C ASP A 66 -24.68 7.27 -17.26
N GLU A 67 -24.71 7.02 -15.95
CA GLU A 67 -23.65 7.42 -15.01
C GLU A 67 -23.44 6.37 -13.92
N TYR A 68 -22.18 5.99 -13.70
CA TYR A 68 -21.79 5.02 -12.68
C TYR A 68 -20.65 5.53 -11.80
N TYR A 69 -20.84 5.52 -10.47
CA TYR A 69 -19.88 6.08 -9.52
C TYR A 69 -18.93 5.03 -8.93
N VAL A 70 -17.65 5.10 -9.33
CA VAL A 70 -16.61 4.15 -8.87
C VAL A 70 -15.82 4.65 -7.64
N GLY A 71 -16.28 5.76 -7.04
CA GLY A 71 -15.77 6.32 -5.79
C GLY A 71 -15.11 7.70 -5.93
N SER A 72 -14.34 8.10 -4.92
CA SER A 72 -13.71 9.42 -4.85
C SER A 72 -12.23 9.41 -5.26
N VAL A 73 -11.69 10.52 -5.74
CA VAL A 73 -10.26 10.72 -5.98
C VAL A 73 -9.86 12.05 -5.35
N ILE A 74 -8.84 12.04 -4.50
CA ILE A 74 -8.30 13.26 -3.89
C ILE A 74 -7.08 13.69 -4.66
N VAL A 75 -7.05 14.97 -5.05
CA VAL A 75 -5.90 15.55 -5.73
C VAL A 75 -5.46 16.87 -5.12
N VAL A 76 -4.18 17.18 -5.30
CA VAL A 76 -3.60 18.51 -5.08
C VAL A 76 -3.06 19.02 -6.41
N THR A 77 -3.57 20.15 -6.89
CA THR A 77 -3.05 20.80 -8.09
C THR A 77 -2.01 21.84 -7.71
N SER A 78 -0.77 21.65 -8.15
CA SER A 78 0.30 22.64 -7.99
C SER A 78 0.26 23.68 -9.11
N THR A 79 0.87 24.85 -8.88
CA THR A 79 0.88 26.03 -9.77
C THR A 79 1.54 25.85 -11.15
N LYS A 80 1.89 24.62 -11.54
CA LYS A 80 2.58 24.28 -12.81
C LYS A 80 1.98 23.05 -13.51
N ASP A 81 0.65 22.95 -13.58
CA ASP A 81 -0.06 21.88 -14.31
C ASP A 81 0.34 20.45 -13.89
N LYS A 82 0.72 20.28 -12.63
CA LYS A 82 0.99 18.98 -12.03
C LYS A 82 -0.05 18.71 -10.96
N THR A 83 -0.82 17.65 -11.19
CA THR A 83 -1.86 17.20 -10.27
C THR A 83 -1.36 15.95 -9.55
N PHE A 84 -1.25 16.04 -8.23
CA PHE A 84 -0.80 14.95 -7.38
C PHE A 84 -1.99 14.18 -6.83
N VAL A 85 -1.99 12.86 -7.02
CA VAL A 85 -3.06 11.96 -6.58
C VAL A 85 -2.73 11.46 -5.17
N PHE A 86 -3.56 11.82 -4.20
CA PHE A 86 -3.42 11.41 -2.79
C PHE A 86 -4.35 10.25 -2.41
N ASP A 87 -5.44 10.04 -3.17
CA ASP A 87 -6.34 8.90 -3.03
C ASP A 87 -6.80 8.39 -4.41
N GLY A 88 -7.25 7.14 -4.50
CA GLY A 88 -7.76 6.59 -5.77
C GLY A 88 -6.67 6.11 -6.74
N GLN A 89 -5.40 6.20 -6.35
CA GLN A 89 -4.26 5.78 -7.17
C GLN A 89 -4.37 4.34 -7.72
N GLN A 90 -4.93 3.40 -6.94
CA GLN A 90 -5.02 1.99 -7.34
C GLN A 90 -6.08 1.83 -8.42
N ARG A 91 -7.24 2.49 -8.25
CA ARG A 91 -8.32 2.52 -9.25
C ARG A 91 -7.85 3.15 -10.55
N LEU A 92 -7.15 4.28 -10.48
CA LEU A 92 -6.54 4.93 -11.65
C LEU A 92 -5.55 3.99 -12.34
N ALA A 93 -4.61 3.39 -11.59
CA ALA A 93 -3.62 2.46 -12.15
C ALA A 93 -4.26 1.26 -12.84
N THR A 94 -5.23 0.61 -12.19
CA THR A 94 -5.92 -0.57 -12.75
C THR A 94 -6.77 -0.20 -13.97
N THR A 95 -7.38 0.98 -13.98
CA THR A 95 -8.13 1.47 -15.14
C THR A 95 -7.20 1.79 -16.31
N SER A 96 -6.05 2.42 -16.08
CA SER A 96 -5.03 2.61 -17.12
C SER A 96 -4.52 1.27 -17.68
N ILE A 97 -4.39 0.24 -16.82
CA ILE A 97 -4.02 -1.12 -17.25
C ILE A 97 -5.13 -1.73 -18.12
N LEU A 98 -6.40 -1.54 -17.77
CA LEU A 98 -7.54 -2.00 -18.57
C LEU A 98 -7.57 -1.32 -19.94
N ILE A 99 -7.40 0.01 -19.98
CA ILE A 99 -7.36 0.78 -21.24
C ILE A 99 -6.20 0.30 -22.11
N ALA A 100 -5.03 0.05 -21.52
CA ALA A 100 -3.89 -0.50 -22.26
C ALA A 100 -4.19 -1.91 -22.81
N ALA A 101 -4.91 -2.76 -22.07
CA ALA A 101 -5.34 -4.07 -22.56
C ALA A 101 -6.36 -3.97 -23.72
N ILE A 102 -7.26 -2.98 -23.68
CA ILE A 102 -8.18 -2.67 -24.80
C ILE A 102 -7.39 -2.21 -26.03
N ARG A 103 -6.44 -1.29 -25.86
CA ARG A 103 -5.51 -0.84 -26.91
C ARG A 103 -4.79 -2.02 -27.56
N ASP A 104 -4.25 -2.92 -26.75
CA ASP A 104 -3.55 -4.11 -27.25
C ASP A 104 -4.48 -5.02 -28.04
N LYS A 105 -5.75 -5.10 -27.62
CA LYS A 105 -6.74 -5.90 -28.32
C LYS A 105 -7.08 -5.31 -29.68
N PHE A 106 -7.16 -3.98 -29.82
CA PHE A 106 -7.26 -3.34 -31.14
C PHE A 106 -6.06 -3.69 -32.03
N LEU A 107 -4.83 -3.65 -31.50
CA LEU A 107 -3.63 -4.06 -32.26
C LEU A 107 -3.69 -5.52 -32.70
N GLU A 108 -4.14 -6.43 -31.84
CA GLU A 108 -4.32 -7.85 -32.18
C GLU A 108 -5.37 -8.06 -33.28
N LEU A 109 -6.39 -7.20 -33.35
CA LEU A 109 -7.43 -7.23 -34.37
C LEU A 109 -7.01 -6.51 -35.67
N GLY A 110 -5.87 -5.80 -35.67
CA GLY A 110 -5.41 -5.01 -36.82
C GLY A 110 -5.99 -3.60 -36.89
N GLU A 111 -6.71 -3.15 -35.85
CA GLU A 111 -7.30 -1.82 -35.73
C GLU A 111 -6.28 -0.78 -35.24
N GLU A 112 -5.30 -0.51 -36.10
CA GLU A 112 -4.17 0.37 -35.86
C GLU A 112 -4.56 1.82 -35.59
N LYS A 113 -5.68 2.27 -36.17
CA LYS A 113 -6.21 3.62 -35.92
C LYS A 113 -6.80 3.70 -34.52
N ASP A 114 -7.71 2.81 -34.15
CA ASP A 114 -8.34 2.81 -32.82
C ASP A 114 -7.33 2.61 -31.69
N ALA A 115 -6.30 1.80 -31.92
CA ALA A 115 -5.21 1.66 -30.96
C ALA A 115 -4.47 2.99 -30.73
N ARG A 116 -4.18 3.76 -31.79
CA ARG A 116 -3.53 5.08 -31.67
C ARG A 116 -4.44 6.12 -31.03
N ASP A 117 -5.71 6.15 -31.42
CA ASP A 117 -6.69 7.06 -30.83
C ASP A 117 -6.81 6.79 -29.32
N THR A 118 -6.82 5.51 -28.91
CA THR A 118 -6.79 5.12 -27.48
C THR A 118 -5.50 5.55 -26.76
N GLU A 119 -4.34 5.45 -27.42
CA GLU A 119 -3.05 5.87 -26.88
C GLU A 119 -3.03 7.37 -26.58
N GLU A 120 -3.40 8.18 -27.57
CA GLU A 120 -3.41 9.65 -27.49
C GLU A 120 -4.47 10.17 -26.53
N GLU A 121 -5.63 9.52 -26.48
CA GLU A 121 -6.73 9.96 -25.63
C GLU A 121 -6.47 9.65 -24.16
N PHE A 122 -5.94 8.47 -23.81
CA PHE A 122 -5.95 8.01 -22.41
C PHE A 122 -4.58 7.71 -21.80
N LEU A 123 -3.58 7.33 -22.59
CA LEU A 123 -2.37 6.69 -22.06
C LEU A 123 -1.18 7.64 -22.03
N PHE A 124 -0.88 8.31 -23.15
CA PHE A 124 0.26 9.22 -23.25
C PHE A 124 0.09 10.26 -24.36
N SER A 125 0.73 11.40 -24.14
CA SER A 125 0.82 12.48 -25.12
C SER A 125 2.19 12.50 -25.79
N GLU A 126 2.22 12.76 -27.09
CA GLU A 126 3.45 13.08 -27.80
C GLU A 126 3.83 14.55 -27.62
N LYS A 127 5.09 14.83 -27.33
CA LYS A 127 5.62 16.20 -27.33
C LYS A 127 6.12 16.54 -28.72
N ARG A 128 5.63 17.65 -29.30
CA ARG A 128 6.05 18.19 -30.61
C ARG A 128 7.58 18.30 -30.85
N ARG A 129 8.41 18.27 -29.81
CA ARG A 129 9.87 18.46 -29.90
C ARG A 129 10.70 17.33 -29.28
N THR A 130 10.07 16.30 -28.73
CA THR A 130 10.78 15.16 -28.12
C THR A 130 10.06 13.87 -28.49
N THR A 131 10.80 12.87 -28.95
CA THR A 131 10.29 11.54 -29.31
C THR A 131 9.82 10.72 -28.11
N ASP A 132 10.06 11.19 -26.88
CA ASP A 132 9.67 10.46 -25.68
C ASP A 132 8.18 10.69 -25.35
N PRO A 133 7.36 9.61 -25.29
CA PRO A 133 5.97 9.70 -24.88
C PRO A 133 5.88 10.18 -23.43
N VAL A 134 4.93 11.08 -23.14
CA VAL A 134 4.67 11.55 -21.79
C VAL A 134 3.41 10.87 -21.26
N PRO A 135 3.53 9.95 -20.28
CA PRO A 135 2.37 9.25 -19.71
C PRO A 135 1.41 10.23 -19.06
N HIS A 136 0.11 10.04 -19.26
CA HIS A 136 -0.91 10.83 -18.57
C HIS A 136 -0.99 10.51 -17.08
N PHE A 137 -0.65 9.27 -16.70
CA PHE A 137 -0.62 8.83 -15.30
C PHE A 137 0.73 8.22 -14.93
N ILE A 138 1.37 8.78 -13.90
CA ILE A 138 2.69 8.36 -13.41
C ILE A 138 2.54 7.89 -11.96
N LEU A 139 2.92 6.64 -11.69
CA LEU A 139 2.96 6.07 -10.35
C LEU A 139 4.11 6.65 -9.50
N ASN A 140 4.23 6.19 -8.25
CA ASN A 140 5.32 6.59 -7.38
C ASN A 140 6.67 6.10 -7.93
N THR A 141 7.77 6.58 -7.33
CA THR A 141 9.13 6.29 -7.79
C THR A 141 9.48 4.79 -7.83
N GLU A 142 8.83 3.98 -6.98
CA GLU A 142 9.06 2.53 -6.93
C GLU A 142 8.46 1.80 -8.13
N ASP A 143 7.27 2.20 -8.58
CA ASP A 143 6.51 1.47 -9.59
C ASP A 143 6.54 2.11 -10.98
N GLN A 144 6.81 3.41 -11.09
CA GLN A 144 6.62 4.18 -12.33
C GLN A 144 7.27 3.56 -13.57
N THR A 145 8.51 3.08 -13.46
CA THR A 145 9.27 2.53 -14.59
C THR A 145 8.69 1.19 -15.01
N PHE A 146 8.46 0.29 -14.03
CA PHE A 146 7.91 -1.03 -14.32
C PHE A 146 6.49 -0.93 -14.87
N PHE A 147 5.65 -0.06 -14.30
CA PHE A 147 4.30 0.18 -14.76
C PHE A 147 4.25 0.69 -16.20
N PHE A 148 5.08 1.69 -16.52
CA PHE A 148 5.14 2.23 -17.87
C PHE A 148 5.60 1.15 -18.87
N ASP A 149 6.72 0.50 -18.59
CA ASP A 149 7.29 -0.51 -19.49
C ASP A 149 6.35 -1.71 -19.68
N ARG A 150 5.70 -2.17 -18.60
CA ARG A 150 4.91 -3.41 -18.60
C ARG A 150 3.49 -3.24 -19.12
N ALA A 151 2.83 -2.14 -18.73
CA ALA A 151 1.40 -1.94 -18.97
C ALA A 151 1.15 -0.89 -20.05
N ILE A 152 1.78 0.28 -19.95
CA ILE A 152 1.41 1.43 -20.78
C ILE A 152 2.08 1.37 -22.15
N SER A 153 3.37 1.02 -22.19
CA SER A 153 4.16 1.00 -23.41
C SER A 153 3.55 0.07 -24.46
N ARG A 154 3.69 0.46 -25.72
CA ARG A 154 3.16 -0.30 -26.85
C ARG A 154 3.82 -1.67 -26.94
N PRO A 155 3.06 -2.76 -27.14
CA PRO A 155 3.66 -4.08 -27.30
C PRO A 155 4.55 -4.10 -28.55
N THR A 156 5.85 -4.33 -28.38
CA THR A 156 6.71 -4.79 -29.48
C THR A 156 6.78 -6.33 -29.46
N ALA A 157 7.12 -6.95 -30.59
CA ALA A 157 7.18 -8.40 -30.77
C ALA A 157 8.07 -9.15 -29.75
N THR A 158 8.89 -8.44 -28.96
CA THR A 158 9.82 -9.00 -27.96
C THR A 158 9.58 -8.57 -26.51
N ASP A 159 8.77 -7.55 -26.21
CA ASP A 159 9.03 -6.74 -25.00
C ASP A 159 8.18 -6.98 -23.74
N ARG A 160 7.19 -7.87 -23.73
CA ARG A 160 6.34 -8.03 -22.52
C ARG A 160 6.85 -8.99 -21.45
N ARG A 161 8.02 -9.60 -21.64
CA ARG A 161 8.68 -10.44 -20.62
C ARG A 161 9.58 -9.66 -19.67
N GLY A 162 9.30 -8.40 -19.35
CA GLY A 162 10.04 -7.66 -18.29
C GLY A 162 11.57 -7.69 -18.40
N ALA A 163 12.11 -7.91 -19.60
CA ALA A 163 13.49 -8.38 -19.79
C ALA A 163 14.45 -7.30 -20.29
N ARG A 164 13.97 -6.18 -20.87
CA ARG A 164 14.87 -5.23 -21.51
C ARG A 164 15.66 -4.32 -20.57
N ASN A 165 15.20 -4.10 -19.33
CA ASN A 165 16.00 -3.37 -18.33
C ASN A 165 16.94 -4.25 -17.48
N ARG A 166 17.15 -5.53 -17.83
CA ARG A 166 18.13 -6.40 -17.15
C ARG A 166 19.20 -7.01 -18.05
N ALA A 167 19.27 -6.63 -19.32
CA ALA A 167 20.32 -7.13 -20.23
C ALA A 167 21.74 -6.66 -19.84
N ASN A 168 21.87 -5.69 -18.92
CA ASN A 168 23.14 -5.25 -18.33
C ASN A 168 23.31 -5.60 -16.85
N THR A 169 22.46 -6.45 -16.26
CA THR A 169 22.65 -6.90 -14.87
C THR A 169 23.41 -8.23 -14.88
N PRO A 170 24.63 -8.32 -14.30
CA PRO A 170 25.41 -9.54 -14.30
C PRO A 170 24.64 -10.71 -13.67
N ALA A 171 24.82 -11.90 -14.25
CA ALA A 171 24.03 -13.12 -14.05
C ALA A 171 23.97 -13.68 -12.61
N ASN A 172 24.58 -13.02 -11.62
CA ASN A 172 24.62 -13.46 -10.23
C ASN A 172 23.52 -12.88 -9.33
N GLU A 173 22.68 -11.97 -9.82
CA GLU A 173 21.49 -11.50 -9.10
C GLU A 173 20.20 -12.02 -9.73
N LYS A 174 19.69 -13.16 -9.23
CA LYS A 174 18.26 -13.48 -9.35
C LYS A 174 17.46 -12.50 -8.48
N SER A 175 17.45 -11.22 -8.87
CA SER A 175 16.68 -10.16 -8.21
C SER A 175 15.19 -10.46 -8.39
N THR A 176 14.55 -10.86 -7.29
CA THR A 176 13.12 -11.15 -7.24
C THR A 176 12.38 -9.84 -7.44
N LEU A 177 11.43 -9.76 -8.39
CA LEU A 177 10.64 -8.55 -8.60
C LEU A 177 10.01 -8.07 -7.26
N PRO A 178 10.03 -6.76 -6.96
CA PRO A 178 9.28 -6.19 -5.84
C PRO A 178 7.82 -6.65 -5.87
N GLN A 179 7.21 -6.78 -4.69
CA GLN A 179 5.85 -7.33 -4.59
C GLN A 179 4.80 -6.47 -5.32
N SER A 180 4.99 -5.14 -5.35
CA SER A 180 4.15 -4.23 -6.15
C SER A 180 4.26 -4.51 -7.64
N ASN A 181 5.47 -4.67 -8.17
CA ASN A 181 5.72 -4.99 -9.58
C ASN A 181 5.14 -6.35 -9.97
N LYS A 182 5.22 -7.36 -9.10
CA LYS A 182 4.53 -8.65 -9.32
C LYS A 182 3.02 -8.48 -9.45
N ARG A 183 2.42 -7.59 -8.66
CA ARG A 183 0.98 -7.29 -8.71
C ARG A 183 0.60 -6.49 -9.95
N ILE A 184 1.44 -5.55 -10.38
CA ILE A 184 1.24 -4.82 -11.64
C ILE A 184 1.25 -5.81 -12.81
N ASP A 185 2.23 -6.74 -12.85
CA ASP A 185 2.26 -7.79 -13.87
C ASP A 185 1.02 -8.69 -13.82
N GLN A 186 0.59 -9.08 -12.61
CA GLN A 186 -0.63 -9.86 -12.42
C GLN A 186 -1.87 -9.10 -12.90
N ALA A 187 -1.98 -7.81 -12.58
CA ALA A 187 -3.09 -6.96 -13.01
C ALA A 187 -3.15 -6.83 -14.53
N ALA A 188 -2.01 -6.64 -15.18
CA ALA A 188 -1.94 -6.58 -16.64
C ALA A 188 -2.34 -7.91 -17.30
N LYS A 189 -1.96 -9.06 -16.72
CA LYS A 189 -2.42 -10.38 -17.20
C LYS A 189 -3.92 -10.56 -17.03
N ILE A 190 -4.45 -10.26 -15.84
CA ILE A 190 -5.89 -10.36 -15.55
C ILE A 190 -6.68 -9.46 -16.49
N ALA A 191 -6.27 -8.21 -16.70
CA ALA A 191 -6.96 -7.29 -17.61
C ALA A 191 -6.97 -7.81 -19.06
N ALA A 192 -5.84 -8.30 -19.57
CA ALA A 192 -5.77 -8.87 -20.92
C ALA A 192 -6.67 -10.11 -21.07
N ASP A 193 -6.62 -11.03 -20.11
CA ASP A 193 -7.48 -12.21 -20.09
C ASP A 193 -8.96 -11.83 -19.99
N TYR A 194 -9.28 -10.80 -19.20
CA TYR A 194 -10.63 -10.29 -19.00
C TYR A 194 -11.18 -9.66 -20.29
N VAL A 195 -10.40 -8.82 -20.97
CA VAL A 195 -10.76 -8.23 -22.27
C VAL A 195 -11.05 -9.34 -23.29
N LYS A 196 -10.15 -10.32 -23.39
CA LYS A 196 -10.35 -11.45 -24.30
C LYS A 196 -11.62 -12.24 -24.00
N LYS A 197 -11.86 -12.56 -22.71
CA LYS A 197 -12.92 -13.47 -22.29
C LYS A 197 -14.31 -12.83 -22.21
N TYR A 198 -14.38 -11.58 -21.77
CA TYR A 198 -15.65 -10.94 -21.40
C TYR A 198 -15.99 -9.71 -22.23
N VAL A 199 -15.01 -9.05 -22.83
CA VAL A 199 -15.25 -7.90 -23.72
C VAL A 199 -15.43 -8.39 -25.14
N VAL A 200 -14.44 -9.13 -25.66
CA VAL A 200 -14.51 -9.69 -27.02
C VAL A 200 -15.25 -11.02 -27.06
N ALA A 201 -15.06 -11.92 -26.09
CA ALA A 201 -15.89 -13.12 -25.89
C ALA A 201 -16.16 -13.99 -27.14
N GLU A 202 -15.19 -14.11 -28.07
CA GLU A 202 -15.33 -14.82 -29.35
C GLU A 202 -16.37 -14.21 -30.33
N LEU A 203 -16.74 -12.94 -30.13
CA LEU A 203 -17.58 -12.19 -31.06
C LEU A 203 -16.92 -12.07 -32.46
N PRO A 204 -17.73 -11.91 -33.53
CA PRO A 204 -17.23 -11.51 -34.84
C PRO A 204 -16.41 -10.22 -34.76
N HIS A 205 -15.49 -10.03 -35.72
CA HIS A 205 -14.56 -8.89 -35.74
C HIS A 205 -15.23 -7.54 -35.48
N ASP A 206 -16.24 -7.19 -36.28
CA ASP A 206 -16.92 -5.89 -36.18
C ASP A 206 -17.62 -5.70 -34.83
N GLU A 207 -18.32 -6.73 -34.34
CA GLU A 207 -18.98 -6.69 -33.02
C GLU A 207 -17.97 -6.59 -31.87
N ALA A 208 -16.80 -7.21 -32.01
CA ALA A 208 -15.73 -7.12 -31.03
C ALA A 208 -15.15 -5.71 -30.96
N VAL A 209 -14.94 -5.07 -32.12
CA VAL A 209 -14.47 -3.68 -32.24
C VAL A 209 -15.48 -2.73 -31.60
N ASP A 210 -16.77 -2.84 -31.97
CA ASP A 210 -17.86 -2.03 -31.40
C ASP A 210 -17.94 -2.19 -29.86
N ARG A 211 -17.75 -3.41 -29.36
CA ARG A 211 -17.77 -3.67 -27.92
C ARG A 211 -16.58 -3.04 -27.21
N LEU A 212 -15.39 -3.01 -27.83
CA LEU A 212 -14.22 -2.31 -27.28
C LEU A 212 -14.43 -0.79 -27.24
N HIS A 213 -15.00 -0.19 -28.30
CA HIS A 213 -15.38 1.23 -28.29
C HIS A 213 -16.39 1.54 -27.20
N LYS A 214 -17.42 0.71 -27.04
CA LYS A 214 -18.42 0.89 -25.96
C LYS A 214 -17.79 0.91 -24.57
N TRP A 215 -16.77 0.09 -24.32
CA TRP A 215 -16.03 0.15 -23.06
C TRP A 215 -15.27 1.47 -22.90
N LEU A 216 -14.57 1.93 -23.93
CA LEU A 216 -13.85 3.21 -23.89
C LEU A 216 -14.79 4.39 -23.69
N ASP A 217 -15.92 4.40 -24.41
CA ASP A 217 -16.96 5.43 -24.29
C ASP A 217 -17.53 5.46 -22.86
N PHE A 218 -17.83 4.29 -22.28
CA PHE A 218 -18.29 4.22 -20.89
C PHE A 218 -17.24 4.76 -19.90
N LEU A 219 -15.96 4.41 -20.08
CA LEU A 219 -14.88 4.93 -19.24
C LEU A 219 -14.74 6.46 -19.38
N ARG A 220 -14.98 7.00 -20.58
CA ARG A 220 -14.88 8.43 -20.92
C ARG A 220 -16.07 9.24 -20.45
N ASP A 221 -17.29 8.75 -20.60
CA ASP A 221 -18.51 9.58 -20.49
C ASP A 221 -19.37 9.23 -19.28
N SER A 222 -19.34 7.96 -18.83
CA SER A 222 -20.28 7.43 -17.83
C SER A 222 -19.63 7.01 -16.51
N LEU A 223 -18.36 6.60 -16.51
CA LEU A 223 -17.67 6.18 -15.28
C LEU A 223 -17.23 7.41 -14.45
N ARG A 224 -18.09 7.84 -13.52
CA ARG A 224 -17.93 9.01 -12.66
C ARG A 224 -17.07 8.77 -11.44
N ILE A 225 -16.33 9.80 -11.06
CA ILE A 225 -15.59 9.93 -9.80
C ILE A 225 -15.91 11.25 -9.11
N ILE A 226 -15.89 11.21 -7.78
CA ILE A 226 -15.96 12.43 -6.95
C ILE A 226 -14.55 13.00 -6.84
N LEU A 227 -14.26 14.09 -7.54
CA LEU A 227 -12.97 14.75 -7.45
C LEU A 227 -12.93 15.74 -6.28
N VAL A 228 -12.01 15.49 -5.34
CA VAL A 228 -11.78 16.38 -4.19
C VAL A 228 -10.45 17.11 -4.41
N LYS A 229 -10.50 18.43 -4.65
CA LYS A 229 -9.30 19.26 -4.77
C LYS A 229 -8.93 19.84 -3.41
N ALA A 230 -7.75 19.48 -2.93
CA ALA A 230 -7.16 20.05 -1.73
C ALA A 230 -6.18 21.18 -2.09
N GLY A 231 -6.23 22.27 -1.32
CA GLY A 231 -5.36 23.44 -1.53
C GLY A 231 -3.88 23.21 -1.21
N ASP A 232 -3.57 22.20 -0.39
CA ASP A 232 -2.22 21.81 -0.03
C ASP A 232 -2.14 20.32 0.39
N ASP A 233 -0.91 19.79 0.47
CA ASP A 233 -0.63 18.40 0.81
C ASP A 233 -1.13 18.00 2.21
N ARG A 234 -1.09 18.90 3.20
CA ARG A 234 -1.51 18.62 4.58
C ARG A 234 -3.02 18.44 4.66
N THR A 235 -3.74 19.25 3.90
CA THR A 235 -5.19 19.23 3.78
C THR A 235 -5.64 18.00 3.02
N ALA A 236 -4.99 17.68 1.90
CA ALA A 236 -5.22 16.44 1.16
C ALA A 236 -5.03 15.21 2.03
N PHE A 237 -3.97 15.22 2.83
CA PHE A 237 -3.67 14.15 3.77
C PHE A 237 -4.74 14.00 4.85
N THR A 238 -5.20 15.11 5.44
CA THR A 238 -6.27 15.07 6.46
C THR A 238 -7.58 14.54 5.86
N MET A 239 -7.92 14.95 4.63
CA MET A 239 -9.10 14.43 3.92
C MET A 239 -8.99 12.94 3.64
N PHE A 240 -7.82 12.50 3.19
CA PHE A 240 -7.51 11.10 2.97
C PHE A 240 -7.67 10.26 4.23
N GLU A 241 -7.17 10.73 5.38
CA GLU A 241 -7.37 10.07 6.67
C GLU A 241 -8.87 9.93 6.99
N THR A 242 -9.64 11.02 6.86
CA THR A 242 -11.07 11.01 7.19
C THR A 242 -11.93 10.17 6.25
N MET A 243 -11.57 10.05 4.96
CA MET A 243 -12.34 9.25 4.00
C MET A 243 -12.00 7.75 4.08
N ASN A 244 -10.73 7.38 4.32
CA ASN A 244 -10.35 5.99 4.51
C ASN A 244 -10.87 5.37 5.82
N ASP A 245 -11.26 6.18 6.79
CA ASP A 245 -11.92 5.72 8.01
C ASP A 245 -13.29 5.04 7.72
N ARG A 246 -13.81 5.18 6.48
CA ARG A 246 -15.10 4.65 6.04
C ARG A 246 -15.06 3.63 4.89
N GLY A 247 -13.91 3.32 4.28
CA GLY A 247 -13.80 2.33 3.18
C GLY A 247 -12.37 1.89 2.86
N LEU A 248 -12.18 0.58 2.60
CA LEU A 248 -10.92 -0.14 2.33
C LEU A 248 -9.69 0.40 3.12
N ARG A 249 -9.65 0.01 4.40
CA ARG A 249 -8.63 0.43 5.37
C ARG A 249 -7.22 0.35 4.81
N LEU A 250 -6.54 1.50 4.74
CA LEU A 250 -5.09 1.52 4.87
C LEU A 250 -4.67 0.74 6.10
N SER A 251 -3.52 0.09 6.06
CA SER A 251 -2.98 -0.47 7.29
C SER A 251 -2.75 0.69 8.26
N ALA A 252 -2.97 0.49 9.57
CA ALA A 252 -2.65 1.53 10.55
C ALA A 252 -1.15 1.92 10.50
N ALA A 253 -0.31 1.06 9.93
CA ALA A 253 1.08 1.35 9.59
C ALA A 253 1.22 2.45 8.52
N ASP A 254 0.42 2.39 7.44
CA ASP A 254 0.46 3.42 6.38
C ASP A 254 -0.06 4.77 6.88
N LEU A 255 -1.15 4.77 7.67
CA LEU A 255 -1.65 5.98 8.31
C LEU A 255 -0.60 6.58 9.24
N LEU A 256 0.05 5.74 10.04
CA LEU A 256 1.12 6.17 10.94
C LEU A 256 2.33 6.73 10.17
N LYS A 257 2.76 6.05 9.10
CA LYS A 257 3.87 6.49 8.24
C LYS A 257 3.64 7.92 7.75
N ASN A 258 2.50 8.13 7.09
CA ASN A 258 2.20 9.42 6.49
C ASN A 258 2.00 10.51 7.55
N ARG A 259 1.40 10.15 8.69
CA ARG A 259 1.27 11.07 9.82
C ARG A 259 2.62 11.50 10.38
N LEU A 260 3.54 10.55 10.58
CA LEU A 260 4.90 10.85 11.03
C LEU A 260 5.65 11.74 10.03
N TYR A 261 5.41 11.55 8.72
CA TYR A 261 5.99 12.41 7.68
C TYR A 261 5.45 13.83 7.78
N ALA A 262 4.14 13.98 7.93
CA ALA A 262 3.49 15.28 8.08
C ALA A 262 3.91 16.01 9.37
N ASP A 263 3.98 15.29 10.50
CA ASP A 263 4.32 15.86 11.80
C ASP A 263 5.82 16.24 11.91
N ALA A 264 6.69 15.68 11.07
CA ALA A 264 8.13 15.95 11.07
C ALA A 264 8.52 17.34 10.53
N GLY A 265 7.60 18.06 9.87
CA GLY A 265 7.87 19.39 9.31
C GLY A 265 9.11 19.42 8.42
N ASN A 266 10.08 20.28 8.73
CA ASN A 266 11.34 20.40 7.97
C ASN A 266 12.30 19.20 8.10
N ARG A 267 12.02 18.24 9.01
CA ARG A 267 12.82 17.03 9.22
C ARG A 267 12.17 15.78 8.60
N GLN A 268 11.26 15.99 7.65
CA GLN A 268 10.53 14.90 6.99
C GLN A 268 11.47 13.85 6.36
N GLU A 269 12.57 14.28 5.72
CA GLU A 269 13.52 13.38 5.07
C GLU A 269 14.19 12.41 6.05
N GLU A 270 14.50 12.86 7.27
CA GLU A 270 15.05 12.01 8.33
C GLU A 270 14.06 10.91 8.73
N VAL A 271 12.77 11.25 8.86
CA VAL A 271 11.73 10.27 9.19
C VAL A 271 11.50 9.29 8.05
N ILE A 272 11.53 9.75 6.79
CA ILE A 272 11.42 8.88 5.61
C ILE A 272 12.56 7.87 5.62
N GLN A 273 13.81 8.31 5.79
CA GLN A 273 14.97 7.42 5.79
C GLN A 273 14.87 6.35 6.89
N LYS A 274 14.46 6.75 8.10
CA LYS A 274 14.29 5.84 9.24
C LYS A 274 13.17 4.84 9.04
N TRP A 275 12.04 5.29 8.49
CA TRP A 275 10.93 4.41 8.17
C TRP A 275 11.33 3.39 7.09
N THR A 276 11.98 3.83 6.02
CA THR A 276 12.45 2.95 4.94
C THR A 276 13.44 1.91 5.45
N SER A 277 14.41 2.32 6.28
CA SER A 277 15.37 1.44 6.96
C SER A 277 14.66 0.39 7.83
N MET A 278 13.73 0.83 8.67
CA MET A 278 12.89 -0.04 9.51
C MET A 278 12.09 -1.06 8.67
N SER A 279 11.39 -0.60 7.63
CA SER A 279 10.61 -1.47 6.74
C SER A 279 11.47 -2.51 6.05
N ALA A 280 12.64 -2.12 5.53
CA ALA A 280 13.55 -3.05 4.86
C ALA A 280 14.07 -4.16 5.81
N ILE A 281 14.40 -3.82 7.06
CA ILE A 281 14.81 -4.79 8.09
C ILE A 281 13.70 -5.83 8.34
N LEU A 282 12.46 -5.36 8.47
CA LEU A 282 11.31 -6.22 8.78
C LEU A 282 10.91 -7.10 7.60
N GLU A 283 10.84 -6.52 6.40
CA GLU A 283 10.50 -7.24 5.16
C GLU A 283 11.57 -8.28 4.77
N SER A 284 12.83 -8.06 5.16
CA SER A 284 13.89 -9.06 5.04
C SER A 284 13.70 -10.24 6.02
N ALA A 285 13.09 -10.00 7.18
CA ALA A 285 12.90 -11.02 8.21
C ALA A 285 11.63 -11.85 7.97
N ASP A 286 10.56 -11.19 7.50
CA ASP A 286 9.30 -11.81 7.14
C ASP A 286 8.69 -11.06 5.94
N SER A 287 8.43 -11.80 4.86
CA SER A 287 7.84 -11.26 3.63
C SER A 287 6.33 -11.02 3.72
N SER A 288 5.72 -11.30 4.88
CA SER A 288 4.34 -10.97 5.17
C SER A 288 4.07 -9.48 5.02
N GLU A 289 3.01 -9.14 4.31
CA GLU A 289 2.55 -7.77 4.14
C GLU A 289 2.13 -7.07 5.43
N GLU A 290 1.91 -7.85 6.49
CA GLU A 290 1.47 -7.37 7.80
C GLU A 290 2.64 -7.19 8.78
N VAL A 291 3.87 -7.61 8.43
CA VAL A 291 5.02 -7.60 9.35
C VAL A 291 5.26 -6.23 9.98
N VAL A 292 5.13 -5.16 9.20
CA VAL A 292 5.30 -3.78 9.68
C VAL A 292 4.21 -3.44 10.68
N MET A 293 2.96 -3.80 10.40
CA MET A 293 1.84 -3.54 11.30
C MET A 293 1.92 -4.36 12.59
N GLU A 294 2.27 -5.63 12.49
CA GLU A 294 2.51 -6.50 13.64
C GLU A 294 3.64 -5.96 14.52
N TYR A 295 4.75 -5.52 13.91
CA TYR A 295 5.86 -4.90 14.59
C TYR A 295 5.44 -3.62 15.31
N LEU A 296 4.77 -2.69 14.63
CA LEU A 296 4.35 -1.42 15.23
C LEU A 296 3.41 -1.65 16.42
N ARG A 297 2.48 -2.60 16.31
CA ARG A 297 1.62 -2.99 17.43
C ARG A 297 2.44 -3.61 18.56
N CYS A 298 3.36 -4.51 18.26
CA CYS A 298 4.23 -5.17 19.23
C CYS A 298 5.07 -4.15 20.01
N TYR A 299 5.75 -3.26 19.30
CA TYR A 299 6.53 -2.15 19.86
C TYR A 299 5.64 -1.28 20.75
N TRP A 300 4.46 -0.90 20.27
CA TRP A 300 3.58 -0.03 21.04
C TRP A 300 3.08 -0.70 22.32
N ILE A 301 2.68 -1.97 22.27
CA ILE A 301 2.25 -2.75 23.42
C ILE A 301 3.37 -2.86 24.46
N ALA A 302 4.59 -3.19 24.03
CA ALA A 302 5.74 -3.31 24.92
C ALA A 302 6.04 -2.00 25.69
N ASN A 303 5.78 -0.85 25.08
CA ASN A 303 6.15 0.46 25.64
C ASN A 303 4.97 1.26 26.24
N ASN A 304 3.73 0.92 25.91
CA ASN A 304 2.55 1.73 26.26
C ASN A 304 1.35 0.90 26.74
N GLY A 305 1.47 -0.44 26.76
CA GLY A 305 0.42 -1.34 27.20
C GLY A 305 -0.61 -1.71 26.12
N HIS A 306 -1.59 -2.53 26.54
CA HIS A 306 -2.50 -3.22 25.63
C HIS A 306 -3.21 -2.28 24.65
N THR A 307 -3.11 -2.59 23.36
CA THR A 307 -3.64 -1.78 22.27
C THR A 307 -4.09 -2.68 21.12
N ARG A 308 -5.36 -2.54 20.70
CA ARG A 308 -5.90 -3.27 19.56
C ARG A 308 -5.38 -2.64 18.27
N SER A 309 -5.26 -3.42 17.20
CA SER A 309 -4.78 -2.93 15.89
C SER A 309 -5.53 -1.69 15.39
N LYS A 310 -6.84 -1.63 15.62
CA LYS A 310 -7.69 -0.50 15.22
C LYS A 310 -7.44 0.80 16.01
N ASP A 311 -6.99 0.69 17.27
CA ASP A 311 -6.79 1.84 18.16
C ASP A 311 -5.34 2.35 18.11
N LEU A 312 -4.44 1.63 17.40
CA LEU A 312 -3.00 1.90 17.40
C LEU A 312 -2.70 3.32 16.89
N TYR A 313 -3.30 3.69 15.76
CA TYR A 313 -3.10 4.99 15.13
C TYR A 313 -3.49 6.13 16.09
N ASP A 314 -4.70 6.09 16.66
CA ASP A 314 -5.20 7.14 17.55
C ASP A 314 -4.34 7.31 18.80
N LYS A 315 -3.88 6.19 19.38
CA LYS A 315 -2.99 6.22 20.55
C LYS A 315 -1.63 6.84 20.23
N ILE A 316 -1.06 6.54 19.06
CA ILE A 316 0.22 7.12 18.65
C ILE A 316 0.04 8.62 18.36
N LYS A 317 -1.00 8.98 17.62
CA LYS A 317 -1.37 10.37 17.31
C LYS A 317 -1.56 11.21 18.58
N ALA A 318 -2.16 10.65 19.62
CA ALA A 318 -2.33 11.35 20.89
C ALA A 318 -0.99 11.67 21.60
N LYS A 319 0.07 10.88 21.34
CA LYS A 319 1.39 11.00 21.98
C LYS A 319 2.41 11.80 21.16
N VAL A 320 2.29 11.79 19.83
CA VAL A 320 3.17 12.52 18.92
C VAL A 320 2.50 13.83 18.49
N LYS A 321 2.94 14.94 19.07
CA LYS A 321 2.40 16.29 18.83
C LYS A 321 3.40 17.28 18.25
N THR A 322 4.69 16.96 18.28
CA THR A 322 5.76 17.86 17.81
C THR A 322 6.69 17.16 16.82
N PRO A 323 7.36 17.92 15.92
CA PRO A 323 8.34 17.35 14.99
C PRO A 323 9.44 16.53 15.67
N SER A 324 9.97 17.02 16.80
CA SER A 324 10.99 16.30 17.58
C SER A 324 10.48 14.97 18.14
N GLN A 325 9.20 14.87 18.51
CA GLN A 325 8.59 13.62 18.96
C GLN A 325 8.42 12.63 17.80
N ALA A 326 8.04 13.10 16.61
CA ALA A 326 7.90 12.26 15.43
C ALA A 326 9.25 11.63 15.04
N VAL A 327 10.30 12.44 15.00
CA VAL A 327 11.66 11.97 14.68
C VAL A 327 12.19 11.01 15.74
N ASN A 328 11.99 11.31 17.04
CA ASN A 328 12.42 10.42 18.13
C ASN A 328 11.68 9.07 18.07
N LEU A 329 10.38 9.08 17.81
CA LEU A 329 9.62 7.84 17.63
C LEU A 329 10.15 7.03 16.45
N ALA A 330 10.38 7.66 15.29
CA ALA A 330 10.94 6.99 14.12
C ALA A 330 12.32 6.37 14.41
N ALA A 331 13.19 7.05 15.16
CA ALA A 331 14.50 6.54 15.55
C ALA A 331 14.39 5.31 16.49
N LYS A 332 13.47 5.35 17.46
CA LYS A 332 13.24 4.20 18.35
C LYS A 332 12.62 3.00 17.62
N LEU A 333 11.71 3.27 16.68
CA LEU A 333 11.12 2.25 15.81
C LEU A 333 12.17 1.60 14.92
N GLU A 334 13.07 2.37 14.32
CA GLU A 334 14.19 1.83 13.54
C GLU A 334 15.11 0.96 14.40
N GLN A 335 15.52 1.44 15.58
CA GLN A 335 16.43 0.71 16.47
C GLN A 335 15.83 -0.63 16.92
N SER A 336 14.58 -0.62 17.36
CA SER A 336 13.90 -1.81 17.88
C SER A 336 13.48 -2.81 16.78
N ALA A 337 13.52 -2.43 15.50
CA ALA A 337 13.15 -3.32 14.40
C ALA A 337 14.13 -4.47 14.24
N ARG A 338 15.43 -4.24 14.47
CA ARG A 338 16.47 -5.30 14.45
C ARG A 338 16.24 -6.35 15.53
N ASP A 339 15.81 -5.91 16.70
CA ASP A 339 15.52 -6.81 17.82
C ASP A 339 14.27 -7.63 17.57
N TYR A 340 13.24 -7.02 17.00
CA TYR A 340 12.05 -7.74 16.57
C TYR A 340 12.35 -8.74 15.45
N ALA A 341 13.14 -8.34 14.44
CA ALA A 341 13.61 -9.22 13.38
C ALA A 341 14.36 -10.45 13.94
N ALA A 342 15.20 -10.24 14.97
CA ALA A 342 15.86 -11.34 15.67
C ALA A 342 14.85 -12.27 16.36
N ILE A 343 13.82 -11.73 17.01
CA ILE A 343 12.79 -12.54 17.71
C ILE A 343 12.01 -13.44 16.74
N ILE A 344 11.78 -13.01 15.50
CA ILE A 344 11.02 -13.79 14.50
C ILE A 344 11.90 -14.66 13.60
N THR A 345 13.23 -14.47 13.63
CA THR A 345 14.19 -15.18 12.78
C THR A 345 15.24 -15.89 13.63
N SER A 346 15.12 -17.22 13.74
CA SER A 346 16.04 -18.06 14.52
C SER A 346 17.49 -18.06 14.01
N SER A 347 17.70 -17.80 12.72
CA SER A 347 19.01 -17.71 12.07
C SER A 347 19.67 -16.33 12.17
N HIS A 348 19.03 -15.36 12.83
CA HIS A 348 19.53 -13.99 12.93
C HIS A 348 20.92 -13.93 13.60
N GLU A 349 21.79 -13.03 13.13
CA GLU A 349 23.19 -12.90 13.60
C GLU A 349 23.30 -12.62 15.11
N LYS A 350 22.30 -11.94 15.67
CA LYS A 350 22.20 -11.65 17.11
C LYS A 350 22.24 -12.91 17.99
N TRP A 351 21.87 -14.07 17.44
CA TRP A 351 21.89 -15.34 18.15
C TRP A 351 23.19 -16.13 18.00
N SER A 352 24.17 -15.64 17.22
CA SER A 352 25.43 -16.37 16.94
C SER A 352 26.26 -16.66 18.19
N SER A 353 26.24 -15.78 19.18
CA SER A 353 26.94 -15.97 20.46
C SER A 353 26.10 -16.66 21.54
N ARG A 354 24.84 -17.02 21.24
CA ARG A 354 23.82 -17.41 22.23
C ARG A 354 23.52 -18.93 22.25
N GLY A 355 24.27 -19.72 21.48
CA GLY A 355 24.19 -21.18 21.43
C GLY A 355 23.02 -21.72 20.59
N ALA A 356 23.10 -23.00 20.20
CA ALA A 356 22.10 -23.65 19.34
C ALA A 356 20.73 -23.77 20.03
N THR A 357 20.70 -23.98 21.35
CA THR A 357 19.47 -24.20 22.13
C THR A 357 18.49 -23.04 22.04
N LEU A 358 18.97 -21.79 22.16
CA LEU A 358 18.10 -20.61 22.05
C LEU A 358 17.49 -20.52 20.65
N ARG A 359 18.29 -20.73 19.60
CA ARG A 359 17.82 -20.69 18.20
C ARG A 359 16.71 -21.70 17.97
N THR A 360 16.87 -22.93 18.47
CA THR A 360 15.84 -23.98 18.39
C THR A 360 14.56 -23.56 19.11
N LYS A 361 14.65 -22.91 20.27
CA LYS A 361 13.46 -22.44 21.02
C LYS A 361 12.75 -21.28 20.32
N ILE A 362 13.48 -20.34 19.73
CA ILE A 362 12.92 -19.26 18.90
C ILE A 362 12.20 -19.85 17.68
N GLU A 363 12.82 -20.80 16.99
CA GLU A 363 12.20 -21.50 15.87
C GLU A 363 10.94 -22.26 16.30
N THR A 364 10.97 -22.89 17.48
CA THR A 364 9.79 -23.57 18.05
C THR A 364 8.64 -22.59 18.26
N LEU A 365 8.88 -21.42 18.86
CA LEU A 365 7.86 -20.39 19.04
C LEU A 365 7.29 -19.90 17.70
N ARG A 366 8.14 -19.77 16.69
CA ARG A 366 7.73 -19.43 15.32
C ARG A 366 6.82 -20.51 14.72
N LEU A 367 7.22 -21.77 14.79
CA LEU A 367 6.46 -22.91 14.27
C LEU A 367 5.10 -23.08 14.97
N LEU A 368 5.02 -22.77 16.27
CA LEU A 368 3.77 -22.78 17.03
C LEU A 368 2.84 -21.61 16.65
N GLY A 369 3.33 -20.59 15.94
CA GLY A 369 2.51 -19.47 15.46
C GLY A 369 2.01 -18.52 16.56
N ILE A 370 2.64 -18.51 17.74
CA ILE A 370 2.16 -17.73 18.90
C ILE A 370 2.75 -16.31 18.84
N THR A 371 2.06 -15.42 18.14
CA THR A 371 2.48 -14.03 17.93
C THR A 371 2.24 -13.15 19.15
N GLN A 372 1.32 -13.53 20.04
CA GLN A 372 0.90 -12.72 21.20
C GLN A 372 1.99 -12.57 22.28
N LEU A 373 3.01 -13.45 22.27
CA LEU A 373 4.16 -13.38 23.19
C LEU A 373 5.25 -12.40 22.73
N ARG A 374 5.23 -11.98 21.46
CA ARG A 374 6.27 -11.12 20.88
C ARG A 374 6.48 -9.79 21.64
N PRO A 375 5.45 -9.10 22.19
CA PRO A 375 5.66 -7.89 22.99
C PRO A 375 6.47 -8.15 24.27
N VAL A 376 6.27 -9.29 24.91
CA VAL A 376 7.00 -9.70 26.12
C VAL A 376 8.46 -9.96 25.76
N LEU A 377 8.72 -10.69 24.67
CA LEU A 377 10.07 -10.95 24.17
C LEU A 377 10.78 -9.65 23.76
N LEU A 378 10.07 -8.73 23.11
CA LEU A 378 10.62 -7.43 22.70
C LEU A 378 10.92 -6.51 23.90
N ALA A 379 10.11 -6.56 24.95
CA ALA A 379 10.43 -5.86 26.19
C ALA A 379 11.65 -6.48 26.88
N ALA A 380 11.72 -7.81 26.94
CA ALA A 380 12.78 -8.54 27.62
C ALA A 380 14.13 -8.42 26.91
N ILE A 381 14.20 -8.50 25.58
CA ILE A 381 15.48 -8.39 24.85
C ILE A 381 16.19 -7.05 25.09
N ASN A 382 15.41 -6.01 25.45
CA ASN A 382 15.90 -4.67 25.72
C ASN A 382 16.26 -4.42 27.20
N ASN A 383 15.72 -5.23 28.13
CA ASN A 383 15.82 -4.95 29.57
C ASN A 383 16.45 -6.09 30.39
N PHE A 384 16.43 -7.31 29.89
CA PHE A 384 17.00 -8.48 30.57
C PHE A 384 18.45 -8.68 30.14
N ASN A 385 19.24 -9.26 31.04
CA ASN A 385 20.51 -9.83 30.63
C ASN A 385 20.28 -11.11 29.81
N ASN A 386 21.32 -11.56 29.13
CA ASN A 386 21.31 -12.74 28.27
C ASN A 386 20.74 -14.00 28.94
N LYS A 387 21.13 -14.28 30.20
CA LYS A 387 20.70 -15.47 30.93
C LYS A 387 19.20 -15.44 31.25
N GLU A 388 18.71 -14.29 31.72
CA GLU A 388 17.29 -14.10 32.03
C GLU A 388 16.44 -14.15 30.75
N PHE A 389 16.92 -13.58 29.64
CA PHE A 389 16.21 -13.68 28.36
C PHE A 389 16.08 -15.14 27.88
N ASP A 390 17.13 -15.96 28.00
CA ASP A 390 17.08 -17.38 27.62
C ASP A 390 16.08 -18.16 28.45
N ALA A 391 16.09 -17.93 29.77
CA ALA A 391 15.16 -18.54 30.71
C ALA A 391 13.71 -18.14 30.38
N LEU A 392 13.48 -16.88 30.00
CA LEU A 392 12.16 -16.42 29.57
C LEU A 392 11.71 -17.11 28.28
N VAL A 393 12.57 -17.21 27.25
CA VAL A 393 12.23 -17.89 25.99
C VAL A 393 11.88 -19.36 26.24
N GLU A 394 12.60 -20.02 27.15
CA GLU A 394 12.27 -21.37 27.60
C GLU A 394 10.90 -21.47 28.27
N ALA A 395 10.61 -20.57 29.21
CA ALA A 395 9.30 -20.49 29.86
C ALA A 395 8.18 -20.23 28.83
N CYS A 396 8.42 -19.34 27.87
CA CYS A 396 7.49 -19.05 26.78
C CYS A 396 7.17 -20.28 25.94
N VAL A 397 8.17 -21.12 25.60
CA VAL A 397 7.94 -22.38 24.86
C VAL A 397 7.11 -23.36 25.70
N SER A 398 7.47 -23.56 26.98
CA SER A 398 6.74 -24.47 27.85
C SER A 398 5.29 -24.03 28.04
N TRP A 399 5.07 -22.75 28.29
CA TRP A 399 3.75 -22.14 28.43
C TRP A 399 2.93 -22.26 27.14
N SER A 400 3.55 -21.98 26.00
CA SER A 400 2.93 -22.08 24.67
C SER A 400 2.35 -23.47 24.40
N VAL A 401 3.14 -24.53 24.65
CA VAL A 401 2.69 -25.92 24.47
C VAL A 401 1.55 -26.26 25.43
N ARG A 402 1.66 -25.89 26.72
CA ARG A 402 0.62 -26.14 27.71
C ARG A 402 -0.69 -25.42 27.37
N SER A 403 -0.59 -24.17 26.92
CA SER A 403 -1.76 -23.36 26.55
C SER A 403 -2.49 -23.96 25.35
N LEU A 404 -1.77 -24.48 24.36
CA LEU A 404 -2.35 -25.14 23.19
C LEU A 404 -3.07 -26.45 23.57
N LEU A 405 -2.43 -27.29 24.38
CA LEU A 405 -3.02 -28.57 24.84
C LEU A 405 -4.20 -28.36 25.80
N GLY A 406 -4.15 -27.31 26.62
CA GLY A 406 -5.18 -26.98 27.61
C GLY A 406 -6.39 -26.22 27.04
N GLY A 407 -6.43 -25.92 25.74
CA GLY A 407 -7.56 -25.24 25.10
C GLY A 407 -7.82 -23.81 25.59
N VAL A 408 -6.80 -23.12 26.13
CA VAL A 408 -6.99 -21.77 26.67
C VAL A 408 -7.25 -20.78 25.53
N SER A 409 -8.35 -20.04 25.60
CA SER A 409 -8.70 -19.06 24.55
C SER A 409 -7.65 -17.94 24.49
N SER A 410 -7.15 -17.65 23.29
CA SER A 410 -6.08 -16.67 23.04
C SER A 410 -6.44 -15.22 23.41
N GLY A 411 -7.72 -14.87 23.46
CA GLY A 411 -8.19 -13.49 23.70
C GLY A 411 -7.95 -12.96 25.12
N ASN A 412 -8.07 -13.81 26.14
CA ASN A 412 -7.87 -13.38 27.54
C ASN A 412 -6.39 -13.23 27.90
N ILE A 413 -5.50 -13.98 27.26
CA ILE A 413 -4.08 -14.01 27.61
C ILE A 413 -3.32 -12.81 27.03
N GLU A 414 -3.77 -12.26 25.90
CA GLU A 414 -3.07 -11.14 25.25
C GLU A 414 -2.98 -9.88 26.15
N ALA A 415 -4.03 -9.63 26.95
CA ALA A 415 -4.04 -8.54 27.92
C ALA A 415 -2.98 -8.74 29.02
N ASP A 416 -2.80 -9.98 29.47
CA ASP A 416 -1.79 -10.32 30.48
C ASP A 416 -0.38 -10.24 29.91
N TYR A 417 -0.13 -10.73 28.69
CA TYR A 417 1.15 -10.53 28.00
C TYR A 417 1.47 -9.06 27.81
N SER A 418 0.48 -8.25 27.44
CA SER A 418 0.64 -6.80 27.29
C SER A 418 1.03 -6.14 28.61
N ARG A 419 0.41 -6.56 29.73
CA ARG A 419 0.73 -6.07 31.08
C ARG A 419 2.14 -6.49 31.49
N THR A 420 2.52 -7.74 31.26
CA THR A 420 3.85 -8.28 31.57
C THR A 420 4.93 -7.55 30.76
N ALA A 421 4.72 -7.34 29.46
CA ALA A 421 5.64 -6.59 28.61
C ALA A 421 5.88 -5.17 29.15
N LEU A 422 4.80 -4.46 29.53
CA LEU A 422 4.92 -3.12 30.10
C LEU A 422 5.67 -3.12 31.45
N LYS A 423 5.40 -4.10 32.32
CA LYS A 423 6.13 -4.26 33.59
C LYS A 423 7.62 -4.51 33.39
N ILE A 424 8.00 -5.30 32.38
CA ILE A 424 9.41 -5.53 32.02
C ILE A 424 10.04 -4.22 31.52
N THR A 425 9.36 -3.48 30.64
CA THR A 425 9.84 -2.19 30.13
C THR A 425 10.01 -1.15 31.24
N ASN A 426 9.09 -1.13 32.22
CA ASN A 426 9.17 -0.27 33.41
C ASN A 426 10.17 -0.77 34.45
N ARG A 427 10.82 -1.93 34.22
CA ARG A 427 11.74 -2.60 35.16
C ARG A 427 11.10 -3.00 36.50
N GLU A 428 9.78 -3.18 36.52
CA GLU A 428 9.07 -3.79 37.65
C GLU A 428 9.30 -5.31 37.71
N ILE A 429 9.55 -5.93 36.55
CA ILE A 429 10.01 -7.32 36.41
C ILE A 429 11.39 -7.27 35.80
N THR A 430 12.39 -7.85 36.49
CA THR A 430 13.80 -7.84 36.05
C THR A 430 14.41 -9.24 35.90
N LYS A 431 13.62 -10.27 36.16
CA LYS A 431 14.02 -11.69 36.09
C LYS A 431 12.92 -12.50 35.42
N ALA A 432 13.30 -13.65 34.87
CA ALA A 432 12.38 -14.58 34.21
C ALA A 432 11.65 -15.54 35.17
N SER A 433 12.07 -15.57 36.45
CA SER A 433 11.50 -16.44 37.50
C SER A 433 10.26 -15.86 38.16
#